data_AF-A0A151I9R4-F1
#
_entry.id   AF-A0A151I9R4-F1
#
_cell.length_a   1.000
_cell.length_b   1.000
_cell.length_c   1.000
_cell.angle_alpha   90.00
_cell.angle_beta   90.00
_cell.angle_gamma   90.00
#
_symmetry.space_group_name_H-M   'P 1'
#
loop_
_entity.id
_entity.type
_entity.pdbx_description
1 polymer ?
#
loop_
_entity_poly.entity_id
_entity_poly.type
_entity_poly.pdbx_seq_one_letter_code
_entity_poly.pdbx_strand_id
1 'polypeptide(L)'
;MGFRHLHVIDMDTIELSNLNRQFLFRHKDIGSYKAEVAAKFINTRIPGCNVAAHNCEIQSKSEAFFQQFHMVICGLDSIVARRWLNGMLISLLVYENEELDQTSVIPMIDGGTEGFKGNVRVILPGISPCIECTLDFYPPQVTYPLCTIANTPRLPEHCIEYVKVIQWPKENPFDCAIDGDDPQHINWIYEKSNDRAVQFGIQGLTYRLVQGVVKNIIPAVASTNAVIAAACATEAFKLATSCSASLNNYMVLNNLDGVYTYTFEVEKKVNCLACSQVPREIEIKDSKYKLQNLIDLLCERPDLQMKNPAITAIIDGKCKTLYMQMVASIEEKTRENLSKTLIELGLKDGTEINVADVTTPITITLKLKFPQDNNASQ
;
A
#
# COMPACT_ATOMS: atom_id res chain seq x y z
N MET A 1 1.74 -22.64 19.77
CA MET A 1 3.08 -22.14 19.41
C MET A 1 3.77 -21.34 20.53
N GLY A 2 3.17 -21.16 21.72
CA GLY A 2 3.89 -20.68 22.91
C GLY A 2 3.95 -19.16 23.10
N PHE A 3 3.61 -18.36 22.09
CA PHE A 3 3.52 -16.90 22.21
C PHE A 3 2.43 -16.48 23.20
N ARG A 4 2.82 -15.65 24.18
CA ARG A 4 1.91 -15.12 25.21
C ARG A 4 1.72 -13.61 25.12
N HIS A 5 2.78 -12.86 24.82
CA HIS A 5 2.75 -11.40 24.72
C HIS A 5 2.51 -11.01 23.27
N LEU A 6 1.28 -10.61 22.96
CA LEU A 6 0.86 -10.27 21.60
C LEU A 6 0.23 -8.88 21.60
N HIS A 7 0.51 -8.09 20.58
CA HIS A 7 -0.17 -6.82 20.33
C HIS A 7 -0.88 -6.94 18.99
N VAL A 8 -2.14 -6.50 18.93
CA VAL A 8 -2.95 -6.48 17.71
C VAL A 8 -3.35 -5.05 17.42
N ILE A 9 -3.10 -4.59 16.20
CA ILE A 9 -3.47 -3.26 15.70
C ILE A 9 -4.47 -3.46 14.57
N ASP A 10 -5.63 -2.81 14.68
CA ASP A 10 -6.65 -2.78 13.64
C ASP A 10 -7.48 -1.51 13.84
N MET A 11 -7.73 -0.75 12.78
CA MET A 11 -8.49 0.50 12.84
C MET A 11 -10.00 0.28 12.64
N ASP A 12 -10.39 -0.87 12.12
CA ASP A 12 -11.74 -1.10 11.64
C ASP A 12 -12.70 -1.52 12.76
N THR A 13 -13.97 -1.33 12.47
CA THR A 13 -15.07 -1.91 13.23
C THR A 13 -15.58 -3.19 12.55
N ILE A 14 -16.28 -4.02 13.32
CA ILE A 14 -16.81 -5.31 12.84
C ILE A 14 -18.08 -5.09 12.02
N GLU A 15 -18.09 -5.66 10.83
CA GLU A 15 -19.27 -5.67 9.95
C GLU A 15 -19.84 -7.08 9.77
N LEU A 16 -21.11 -7.15 9.34
CA LEU A 16 -21.76 -8.42 8.98
C LEU A 16 -20.96 -9.18 7.89
N SER A 17 -20.39 -8.45 6.93
CA SER A 17 -19.58 -8.97 5.82
C SER A 17 -18.34 -9.76 6.28
N ASN A 18 -17.90 -9.54 7.53
CA ASN A 18 -16.69 -10.12 8.09
C ASN A 18 -16.92 -11.53 8.67
N LEU A 19 -18.15 -11.81 9.13
CA LEU A 19 -18.46 -13.01 9.93
C LEU A 19 -18.31 -14.33 9.17
N ASN A 20 -18.27 -14.30 7.84
CA ASN A 20 -18.07 -15.49 7.01
C ASN A 20 -16.65 -16.07 7.10
N ARG A 21 -15.67 -15.29 7.57
CA ARG A 21 -14.24 -15.67 7.59
C ARG A 21 -13.48 -15.26 8.86
N GLN A 22 -13.94 -14.23 9.56
CA GLN A 22 -13.30 -13.73 10.78
C GLN A 22 -13.96 -14.35 12.01
N PHE A 23 -13.60 -15.60 12.30
CA PHE A 23 -14.27 -16.47 13.28
C PHE A 23 -14.16 -16.01 14.76
N LEU A 24 -13.38 -14.95 15.04
CA LEU A 24 -13.31 -14.36 16.39
C LEU A 24 -14.56 -13.52 16.71
N PHE A 25 -15.30 -13.08 15.69
CA PHE A 25 -16.41 -12.15 15.82
C PHE A 25 -17.77 -12.87 15.76
N ARG A 26 -18.78 -12.28 16.39
CA ARG A 26 -20.18 -12.75 16.39
C ARG A 26 -21.11 -11.61 15.99
N HIS A 27 -22.36 -11.96 15.67
CA HIS A 27 -23.40 -10.98 15.33
C HIS A 27 -23.58 -9.87 16.39
N LYS A 28 -23.43 -10.21 17.68
CA LYS A 28 -23.52 -9.24 18.78
C LYS A 28 -22.36 -8.24 18.85
N ASP A 29 -21.26 -8.51 18.14
CA ASP A 29 -20.04 -7.70 18.18
C ASP A 29 -20.01 -6.67 17.02
N ILE A 30 -21.01 -6.68 16.13
CA ILE A 30 -21.12 -5.73 15.00
C ILE A 30 -21.10 -4.29 15.51
N GLY A 31 -20.27 -3.45 14.89
CA GLY A 31 -20.02 -2.06 15.27
C GLY A 31 -18.95 -1.86 16.35
N SER A 32 -18.46 -2.94 16.99
CA SER A 32 -17.33 -2.87 17.92
C SER A 32 -16.00 -2.88 17.17
N TYR A 33 -14.92 -2.38 17.76
CA TYR A 33 -13.59 -2.43 17.17
C TYR A 33 -13.05 -3.87 17.06
N LYS A 34 -12.47 -4.20 15.90
CA LYS A 34 -11.95 -5.55 15.61
C LYS A 34 -10.85 -5.96 16.59
N ALA A 35 -9.86 -5.10 16.82
CA ALA A 35 -8.71 -5.41 17.68
C ALA A 35 -9.13 -5.72 19.12
N GLU A 36 -10.05 -4.93 19.69
CA GLU A 36 -10.57 -5.13 21.04
C GLU A 36 -11.29 -6.47 21.20
N VAL A 37 -12.23 -6.77 20.31
CA VAL A 37 -12.99 -8.03 20.36
C VAL A 37 -12.08 -9.23 20.12
N ALA A 38 -11.12 -9.12 19.19
CA ALA A 38 -10.14 -10.17 18.93
C ALA A 38 -9.28 -10.47 20.17
N ALA A 39 -8.72 -9.45 20.81
CA ALA A 39 -7.92 -9.60 22.01
C ALA A 39 -8.73 -10.23 23.16
N LYS A 40 -9.95 -9.72 23.40
CA LYS A 40 -10.85 -10.25 24.42
C LYS A 40 -11.19 -11.72 24.18
N PHE A 41 -11.51 -12.09 22.95
CA PHE A 41 -11.81 -13.47 22.59
C PHE A 41 -10.60 -14.39 22.85
N ILE A 42 -9.41 -14.01 22.37
CA ILE A 42 -8.19 -14.83 22.52
C ILE A 42 -7.81 -15.00 23.98
N ASN A 43 -7.79 -13.91 24.76
CA ASN A 43 -7.46 -13.95 26.19
C ASN A 43 -8.44 -14.81 27.00
N THR A 44 -9.71 -14.87 26.58
CA THR A 44 -10.71 -15.74 27.21
C THR A 44 -10.52 -17.20 26.79
N ARG A 45 -10.22 -17.44 25.51
CA ARG A 45 -10.18 -18.79 24.93
C ARG A 45 -8.88 -19.52 25.25
N ILE A 46 -7.76 -18.82 25.35
CA ILE A 46 -6.41 -19.38 25.49
C ILE A 46 -5.81 -18.96 26.83
N PRO A 47 -5.83 -19.83 27.86
CA PRO A 47 -5.26 -19.52 29.17
C PRO A 47 -3.78 -19.12 29.09
N GLY A 48 -3.42 -18.04 29.77
CA GLY A 48 -2.04 -17.53 29.83
C GLY A 48 -1.61 -16.70 28.61
N CYS A 49 -2.49 -16.48 27.63
CA CYS A 49 -2.27 -15.48 26.59
C CYS A 49 -2.56 -14.07 27.14
N ASN A 50 -1.78 -13.08 26.69
CA ASN A 50 -1.94 -11.67 26.99
C ASN A 50 -1.86 -10.88 25.69
N VAL A 51 -3.01 -10.71 25.06
CA VAL A 51 -3.20 -9.91 23.85
C VAL A 51 -3.61 -8.49 24.23
N ALA A 52 -2.82 -7.51 23.83
CA ALA A 52 -3.13 -6.09 23.93
C ALA A 52 -3.71 -5.57 22.60
N ALA A 53 -4.88 -4.93 22.65
CA ALA A 53 -5.54 -4.35 21.49
C ALA A 53 -5.16 -2.88 21.28
N HIS A 54 -5.04 -2.47 20.02
CA HIS A 54 -4.83 -1.09 19.60
C HIS A 54 -5.81 -0.77 18.47
N ASN A 55 -6.86 0.01 18.80
CA ASN A 55 -7.92 0.39 17.87
C ASN A 55 -7.48 1.64 17.08
N CYS A 56 -6.45 1.51 16.23
CA CYS A 56 -5.89 2.63 15.50
C CYS A 56 -5.20 2.20 14.20
N GLU A 57 -4.92 3.18 13.36
CA GLU A 57 -4.02 3.03 12.21
C GLU A 57 -2.59 2.68 12.65
N ILE A 58 -1.86 1.92 11.83
CA ILE A 58 -0.44 1.65 12.09
C ILE A 58 0.38 2.94 12.04
N GLN A 59 -0.04 3.90 11.21
CA GLN A 59 0.59 5.20 10.99
C GLN A 59 0.57 6.09 12.23
N SER A 60 -0.35 5.83 13.18
CA SER A 60 -0.43 6.60 14.43
C SER A 60 0.54 6.09 15.50
N LYS A 61 1.27 5.00 15.26
CA LYS A 61 2.27 4.45 16.19
C LYS A 61 3.65 5.01 15.91
N SER A 62 4.40 5.27 16.97
CA SER A 62 5.78 5.79 16.88
C SER A 62 6.80 4.69 16.62
N GLU A 63 7.99 5.08 16.20
CA GLU A 63 9.16 4.21 16.09
C GLU A 63 9.42 3.43 17.39
N ALA A 64 9.39 4.13 18.53
CA ALA A 64 9.57 3.53 19.86
C ALA A 64 8.53 2.44 20.16
N PHE A 65 7.32 2.55 19.62
CA PHE A 65 6.32 1.50 19.74
C PHE A 65 6.72 0.25 18.94
N PHE A 66 7.26 0.39 17.73
CA PHE A 66 7.69 -0.77 16.94
C PHE A 66 8.98 -1.41 17.48
N GLN A 67 9.90 -0.61 18.02
CA GLN A 67 11.16 -1.07 18.61
C GLN A 67 10.99 -2.05 19.78
N GLN A 68 9.84 -2.07 20.43
CA GLN A 68 9.59 -2.98 21.56
C GLN A 68 9.37 -4.45 21.14
N PHE A 69 9.15 -4.71 19.85
CA PHE A 69 8.77 -6.04 19.36
C PHE A 69 9.96 -6.81 18.78
N HIS A 70 10.00 -8.11 19.05
CA HIS A 70 10.99 -9.02 18.45
C HIS A 70 10.67 -9.41 17.00
N MET A 71 9.42 -9.26 16.57
CA MET A 71 8.97 -9.54 15.21
C MET A 71 7.58 -8.93 14.97
N VAL A 72 7.25 -8.71 13.70
CA VAL A 72 5.95 -8.20 13.27
C VAL A 72 5.33 -9.16 12.25
N ILE A 73 4.05 -9.50 12.43
CA ILE A 73 3.28 -10.33 11.49
C ILE A 73 2.15 -9.48 10.91
N CYS A 74 2.03 -9.48 9.58
CA CYS A 74 1.14 -8.59 8.85
C CYS A 74 0.06 -9.40 8.13
N GLY A 75 -1.20 -9.02 8.35
CA GLY A 75 -2.36 -9.47 7.59
C GLY A 75 -3.11 -8.28 6.98
N LEU A 76 -2.35 -7.32 6.44
CA LEU A 76 -2.86 -6.05 5.92
C LEU A 76 -3.63 -6.27 4.61
N ASP A 77 -4.51 -5.35 4.25
CA ASP A 77 -5.34 -5.44 3.04
C ASP A 77 -4.96 -4.42 1.96
N SER A 78 -4.15 -3.41 2.30
CA SER A 78 -3.66 -2.42 1.36
C SER A 78 -2.16 -2.53 1.10
N ILE A 79 -1.75 -2.20 -0.14
CA ILE A 79 -0.34 -2.08 -0.51
C ILE A 79 0.30 -0.92 0.24
N VAL A 80 -0.40 0.21 0.39
CA VAL A 80 0.09 1.41 1.08
C VAL A 80 0.47 1.11 2.53
N ALA A 81 -0.38 0.40 3.29
CA ALA A 81 -0.06 0.04 4.67
C ALA A 81 1.15 -0.90 4.76
N ARG A 82 1.29 -1.86 3.83
CA ARG A 82 2.48 -2.74 3.77
C ARG A 82 3.76 -1.97 3.50
N ARG A 83 3.72 -1.03 2.55
CA ARG A 83 4.85 -0.14 2.22
C ARG A 83 5.23 0.75 3.40
N TRP A 84 4.24 1.32 4.06
CA TRP A 84 4.47 2.18 5.22
C TRP A 84 5.14 1.40 6.36
N LEU A 85 4.62 0.21 6.69
CA LEU A 85 5.21 -0.64 7.72
C LEU A 85 6.61 -1.12 7.35
N ASN A 86 6.83 -1.43 6.07
CA ASN A 86 8.16 -1.77 5.58
C ASN A 86 9.16 -0.62 5.77
N GLY A 87 8.79 0.60 5.39
CA GLY A 87 9.61 1.79 5.61
C GLY A 87 9.83 2.07 7.11
N MET A 88 8.83 1.85 7.95
CA MET A 88 8.95 1.99 9.41
C MET A 88 10.00 1.01 9.96
N LEU A 89 9.95 -0.27 9.61
CA LEU A 89 10.93 -1.24 10.11
C LEU A 89 12.33 -1.01 9.56
N ILE A 90 12.45 -0.45 8.35
CA ILE A 90 13.73 -0.02 7.78
C ILE A 90 14.28 1.20 8.51
N SER A 91 13.44 2.15 8.95
CA SER A 91 13.90 3.36 9.66
C SER A 91 14.51 3.05 11.03
N LEU A 92 14.18 1.90 11.60
CA LEU A 92 14.73 1.44 12.88
C LEU A 92 16.14 0.83 12.76
N LEU A 93 16.61 0.58 11.54
CA LEU A 93 17.91 -0.04 11.31
C LEU A 93 19.05 0.90 11.73
N VAL A 94 19.99 0.34 12.48
CA VAL A 94 21.19 1.03 12.91
C VAL A 94 22.38 0.53 12.09
N TYR A 95 23.14 1.47 11.54
CA TYR A 95 24.35 1.19 10.79
C TYR A 95 25.56 1.78 11.51
N GLU A 96 26.53 0.95 11.83
CA GLU A 96 27.80 1.36 12.43
C GLU A 96 28.92 1.08 11.42
N ASN A 97 29.66 2.12 11.02
CA ASN A 97 30.73 2.01 10.00
C ASN A 97 30.27 1.33 8.69
N GLU A 98 29.05 1.67 8.23
CA GLU A 98 28.40 1.07 7.04
C GLU A 98 28.00 -0.41 7.18
N GLU A 99 28.24 -1.02 8.35
CA GLU A 99 27.78 -2.37 8.68
C GLU A 99 26.45 -2.31 9.44
N LEU A 100 25.53 -3.22 9.10
CA LEU A 100 24.22 -3.31 9.74
C LEU A 100 24.34 -3.97 11.12
N ASP A 101 23.90 -3.26 12.17
CA ASP A 101 23.69 -3.86 13.49
C ASP A 101 22.47 -4.80 13.43
N GLN A 102 22.73 -6.11 13.48
CA GLN A 102 21.68 -7.13 13.41
C GLN A 102 20.70 -7.08 14.58
N THR A 103 21.06 -6.46 15.71
CA THR A 103 20.14 -6.33 16.86
C THR A 103 19.03 -5.31 16.62
N SER A 104 19.24 -4.38 15.68
CA SER A 104 18.22 -3.42 15.24
C SER A 104 17.19 -4.01 14.26
N VAL A 105 17.45 -5.22 13.73
CA VAL A 105 16.59 -5.87 12.74
C VAL A 105 15.38 -6.49 13.42
N ILE A 106 14.20 -6.00 13.08
CA ILE A 106 12.92 -6.58 13.48
C ILE A 106 12.34 -7.36 12.28
N PRO A 107 12.34 -8.71 12.32
CA PRO A 107 11.77 -9.51 11.25
C PRO A 107 10.29 -9.20 11.01
N MET A 108 9.92 -9.12 9.73
CA MET A 108 8.55 -8.92 9.26
C MET A 108 8.08 -10.14 8.49
N ILE A 109 6.93 -10.69 8.88
CA ILE A 109 6.26 -11.77 8.14
C ILE A 109 4.99 -11.18 7.53
N ASP A 110 4.88 -11.17 6.21
CA ASP A 110 3.73 -10.63 5.50
C ASP A 110 2.90 -11.74 4.86
N GLY A 111 1.59 -11.72 5.11
CA GLY A 111 0.61 -12.58 4.46
C GLY A 111 -0.33 -11.77 3.56
N GLY A 112 -0.58 -12.27 2.35
CA GLY A 112 -1.56 -11.71 1.40
C GLY A 112 -2.54 -12.79 0.92
N THR A 113 -3.80 -12.41 0.72
CA THR A 113 -4.86 -13.32 0.28
C THR A 113 -5.82 -12.61 -0.68
N GLU A 114 -6.15 -13.28 -1.78
CA GLU A 114 -7.16 -12.83 -2.75
C GLU A 114 -7.85 -14.06 -3.36
N GLY A 115 -9.14 -14.24 -3.05
CA GLY A 115 -9.92 -15.40 -3.46
C GLY A 115 -9.26 -16.71 -3.03
N PHE A 116 -8.86 -17.52 -4.01
CA PHE A 116 -8.18 -18.80 -3.82
C PHE A 116 -6.66 -18.72 -3.96
N LYS A 117 -6.11 -17.51 -4.06
CA LYS A 117 -4.67 -17.25 -4.14
C LYS A 117 -4.19 -16.57 -2.88
N GLY A 118 -2.91 -16.76 -2.56
CA GLY A 118 -2.28 -16.04 -1.47
C GLY A 118 -0.77 -16.13 -1.54
N ASN A 119 -0.10 -15.40 -0.66
CA ASN A 119 1.35 -15.40 -0.57
C ASN A 119 1.81 -15.18 0.87
N VAL A 120 3.01 -15.70 1.17
CA VAL A 120 3.73 -15.45 2.42
C VAL A 120 5.11 -14.92 2.08
N ARG A 121 5.55 -13.91 2.83
CA ARG A 121 6.88 -13.31 2.69
C ARG A 121 7.54 -13.28 4.06
N VAL A 122 8.82 -13.64 4.10
CA VAL A 122 9.67 -13.45 5.30
C VAL A 122 10.70 -12.40 4.95
N ILE A 123 10.65 -11.27 5.64
CA ILE A 123 11.45 -10.08 5.38
C ILE A 123 12.33 -9.81 6.59
N LEU A 124 13.63 -9.71 6.35
CA LEU A 124 14.64 -9.25 7.28
C LEU A 124 15.12 -7.89 6.78
N PRO A 125 14.60 -6.77 7.31
CA PRO A 125 14.96 -5.43 6.85
C PRO A 125 16.48 -5.24 6.79
N GLY A 126 16.96 -4.66 5.69
CA GLY A 126 18.39 -4.48 5.44
C GLY A 126 19.14 -5.72 4.91
N ILE A 127 18.62 -6.94 5.11
CA ILE A 127 19.29 -8.20 4.74
C ILE A 127 18.60 -8.85 3.53
N SER A 128 17.31 -9.13 3.60
CA SER A 128 16.52 -9.81 2.57
C SER A 128 15.82 -8.79 1.63
N PRO A 129 15.18 -9.22 0.52
CA PRO A 129 14.27 -8.33 -0.20
C PRO A 129 13.15 -7.82 0.70
N CYS A 130 12.87 -6.52 0.61
CA CYS A 130 11.78 -5.86 1.33
C CYS A 130 10.50 -5.79 0.47
N ILE A 131 9.44 -5.16 0.98
CA ILE A 131 8.18 -5.00 0.22
C ILE A 131 8.42 -4.26 -1.11
N GLU A 132 9.18 -3.16 -1.11
CA GLU A 132 9.51 -2.37 -2.30
C GLU A 132 10.34 -3.16 -3.33
N CYS A 133 11.16 -4.13 -2.90
CA CYS A 133 11.88 -5.01 -3.83
C CYS A 133 10.91 -5.82 -4.71
N THR A 134 9.69 -6.09 -4.21
CA THR A 134 8.68 -6.95 -4.83
C THR A 134 7.40 -6.21 -5.19
N LEU A 135 7.45 -4.88 -5.29
CA LEU A 135 6.27 -4.06 -5.61
C LEU A 135 5.67 -4.43 -6.98
N ASP A 136 6.52 -4.81 -7.93
CA ASP A 136 6.10 -5.22 -9.28
C ASP A 136 5.36 -6.57 -9.32
N PHE A 137 5.32 -7.31 -8.20
CA PHE A 137 4.55 -8.56 -8.11
C PHE A 137 3.06 -8.33 -7.82
N TYR A 138 2.69 -7.14 -7.36
CA TYR A 138 1.28 -6.80 -7.22
C TYR A 138 0.65 -6.64 -8.62
N PRO A 139 -0.57 -7.16 -8.82
CA PRO A 139 -1.25 -6.98 -10.10
C PRO A 139 -1.46 -5.48 -10.37
N PRO A 140 -1.40 -5.05 -11.65
CA PRO A 140 -1.70 -3.67 -12.00
C PRO A 140 -3.11 -3.32 -11.55
N GLN A 141 -3.29 -2.12 -10.98
CA GLN A 141 -4.64 -1.64 -10.65
C GLN A 141 -5.44 -1.47 -11.93
N VAL A 142 -6.66 -2.01 -11.95
CA VAL A 142 -7.57 -1.85 -13.07
C VAL A 142 -8.02 -0.40 -13.12
N THR A 143 -7.54 0.34 -14.10
CA THR A 143 -7.97 1.72 -14.38
C THR A 143 -8.68 1.76 -15.72
N TYR A 144 -9.85 2.37 -15.74
CA TYR A 144 -10.61 2.56 -16.97
C TYR A 144 -10.27 3.92 -17.58
N PRO A 145 -9.88 4.03 -18.86
CA PRO A 145 -9.59 5.31 -19.48
C PRO A 145 -10.80 6.23 -19.47
N LEU A 146 -10.62 7.51 -19.13
CA LEU A 146 -11.72 8.48 -19.01
C LEU A 146 -12.56 8.59 -20.28
N CYS A 147 -11.93 8.53 -21.47
CA CYS A 147 -12.63 8.55 -22.75
C CYS A 147 -13.58 7.34 -22.92
N THR A 148 -13.19 6.17 -22.40
CA THR A 148 -14.00 4.94 -22.45
C THR A 148 -15.18 5.07 -21.51
N ILE A 149 -14.94 5.51 -20.27
CA ILE A 149 -16.01 5.71 -19.28
C ILE A 149 -17.02 6.77 -19.75
N ALA A 150 -16.53 7.89 -20.28
CA ALA A 150 -17.34 9.04 -20.65
C ALA A 150 -18.11 8.84 -21.97
N ASN A 151 -17.46 8.31 -23.01
CA ASN A 151 -18.00 8.34 -24.37
C ASN A 151 -18.33 6.97 -24.96
N THR A 152 -17.54 5.93 -24.64
CA THR A 152 -17.69 4.60 -25.26
C THR A 152 -17.65 3.47 -24.23
N PRO A 153 -18.62 3.39 -23.29
CA PRO A 153 -18.72 2.30 -22.34
C PRO A 153 -19.02 0.99 -23.09
N ARG A 154 -18.53 -0.13 -22.55
CA ARG A 154 -18.61 -1.47 -23.18
C ARG A 154 -18.95 -2.56 -22.18
N LEU A 155 -18.54 -2.37 -20.93
CA LEU A 155 -18.77 -3.29 -19.83
C LEU A 155 -19.69 -2.62 -18.79
N PRO A 156 -20.48 -3.38 -18.01
CA PRO A 156 -21.31 -2.81 -16.95
C PRO A 156 -20.47 -2.05 -15.91
N GLU A 157 -19.22 -2.45 -15.66
CA GLU A 157 -18.27 -1.75 -14.81
C GLU A 157 -17.99 -0.32 -15.30
N HIS A 158 -17.97 -0.08 -16.63
CA HIS A 158 -17.76 1.26 -17.18
C HIS A 158 -18.93 2.19 -16.86
N CYS A 159 -20.15 1.66 -16.81
CA CYS A 159 -21.33 2.44 -16.42
C CYS A 159 -21.26 2.84 -14.95
N ILE A 160 -20.83 1.92 -14.09
CA ILE A 160 -20.69 2.15 -12.65
C ILE A 160 -19.57 3.17 -12.37
N GLU A 161 -18.41 3.02 -13.02
CA GLU A 161 -17.29 3.95 -12.84
C GLU A 161 -17.63 5.36 -13.36
N TYR A 162 -18.46 5.47 -14.41
CA TYR A 162 -18.97 6.77 -14.86
C TYR A 162 -19.78 7.47 -13.77
N VAL A 163 -20.70 6.74 -13.14
CA VAL A 163 -21.55 7.31 -12.10
C VAL A 163 -20.69 7.75 -10.92
N LYS A 164 -19.75 6.90 -10.50
CA LYS A 164 -18.84 7.16 -9.39
C LYS A 164 -17.92 8.36 -9.62
N VAL A 165 -17.28 8.46 -10.79
CA VAL A 165 -16.21 9.43 -11.05
C VAL A 165 -16.72 10.73 -11.68
N ILE A 166 -17.81 10.68 -12.46
CA ILE A 166 -18.29 11.83 -13.24
C ILE A 166 -19.65 12.30 -12.74
N GLN A 167 -20.63 11.41 -12.59
CA GLN A 167 -22.01 11.82 -12.31
C GLN A 167 -22.22 12.22 -10.85
N TRP A 168 -21.66 11.46 -9.90
CA TRP A 168 -21.79 11.74 -8.48
C TRP A 168 -21.21 13.11 -8.10
N PRO A 169 -19.96 13.47 -8.48
CA PRO A 169 -19.43 14.80 -8.16
C PRO A 169 -20.21 15.94 -8.84
N LYS A 170 -20.88 15.65 -9.97
CA LYS A 170 -21.66 16.64 -10.73
C LYS A 170 -23.05 16.89 -10.13
N GLU A 171 -23.75 15.82 -9.75
CA GLU A 171 -25.11 15.91 -9.19
C GLU A 171 -25.12 16.10 -7.67
N ASN A 172 -24.03 15.72 -6.99
CA ASN A 172 -23.86 15.77 -5.54
C ASN A 172 -25.11 15.32 -4.75
N PRO A 173 -25.63 14.10 -5.02
CA PRO A 173 -27.00 13.72 -4.66
C PRO A 173 -27.31 13.74 -3.16
N PHE A 174 -26.28 13.63 -2.31
CA PHE A 174 -26.41 13.59 -0.85
C PHE A 174 -25.49 14.60 -0.13
N ASP A 175 -24.94 15.58 -0.86
CA ASP A 175 -23.99 16.56 -0.34
C ASP A 175 -22.77 15.97 0.40
N CYS A 176 -22.36 14.75 0.01
CA CYS A 176 -21.29 14.00 0.65
C CYS A 176 -20.48 13.18 -0.35
N ALA A 177 -19.33 12.67 0.11
CA ALA A 177 -18.55 11.69 -0.63
C ALA A 177 -19.29 10.33 -0.65
N ILE A 178 -18.99 9.51 -1.66
CA ILE A 178 -19.56 8.17 -1.77
C ILE A 178 -19.12 7.33 -0.57
N ASP A 179 -20.08 7.03 0.30
CA ASP A 179 -19.98 5.94 1.26
C ASP A 179 -20.43 4.63 0.60
N GLY A 180 -19.50 3.67 0.48
CA GLY A 180 -19.80 2.36 -0.09
C GLY A 180 -20.68 1.50 0.80
N ASP A 181 -20.69 1.75 2.11
CA ASP A 181 -21.45 1.01 3.11
C ASP A 181 -22.88 1.52 3.27
N ASP A 182 -23.17 2.74 2.81
CA ASP A 182 -24.52 3.30 2.81
C ASP A 182 -25.38 2.67 1.70
N PRO A 183 -26.47 1.93 2.05
CA PRO A 183 -27.38 1.35 1.06
C PRO A 183 -28.05 2.39 0.16
N GLN A 184 -28.27 3.62 0.63
CA GLN A 184 -28.88 4.69 -0.17
C GLN A 184 -27.94 5.13 -1.28
N HIS A 185 -26.65 5.29 -0.97
CA HIS A 185 -25.64 5.63 -1.96
C HIS A 185 -25.50 4.54 -3.01
N ILE A 186 -25.41 3.28 -2.59
CA ILE A 186 -25.29 2.15 -3.53
C ILE A 186 -26.54 2.00 -4.39
N ASN A 187 -27.74 2.17 -3.83
CA ASN A 187 -28.98 2.14 -4.61
C ASN A 187 -29.02 3.27 -5.66
N TRP A 188 -28.65 4.49 -5.27
CA TRP A 188 -28.58 5.61 -6.22
C TRP A 188 -27.58 5.33 -7.35
N ILE A 189 -26.39 4.83 -7.02
CA ILE A 189 -25.39 4.46 -8.02
C ILE A 189 -25.93 3.36 -8.93
N TYR A 190 -26.62 2.35 -8.37
CA TYR A 190 -27.24 1.27 -9.14
C TYR A 190 -28.26 1.78 -10.14
N GLU A 191 -29.19 2.64 -9.73
CA GLU A 191 -30.21 3.22 -10.60
C GLU A 191 -29.60 4.02 -11.76
N LYS A 192 -28.68 4.95 -11.45
CA LYS A 192 -28.01 5.76 -12.48
C LYS A 192 -27.15 4.92 -13.42
N SER A 193 -26.49 3.90 -12.89
CA SER A 193 -25.66 3.02 -13.70
C SER A 193 -26.52 2.18 -14.63
N ASN A 194 -27.71 1.77 -14.17
CA ASN A 194 -28.70 1.05 -14.98
C ASN A 194 -29.24 1.93 -16.12
N ASP A 195 -29.60 3.18 -15.84
CA ASP A 195 -30.04 4.14 -16.86
C ASP A 195 -28.99 4.28 -17.96
N ARG A 196 -27.72 4.43 -17.57
CA ARG A 196 -26.60 4.51 -18.52
C ARG A 196 -26.39 3.20 -19.27
N ALA A 197 -26.48 2.05 -18.60
CA ALA A 197 -26.35 0.76 -19.26
C ALA A 197 -27.42 0.56 -20.35
N VAL A 198 -28.68 0.95 -20.07
CA VAL A 198 -29.78 0.93 -21.05
C VAL A 198 -29.49 1.84 -22.24
N GLN A 199 -28.98 3.05 -22.02
CA GLN A 199 -28.63 3.99 -23.11
C GLN A 199 -27.61 3.42 -24.09
N PHE A 200 -26.65 2.62 -23.60
CA PHE A 200 -25.59 2.02 -24.43
C PHE A 200 -25.86 0.55 -24.79
N GLY A 201 -27.03 0.00 -24.44
CA GLY A 201 -27.38 -1.39 -24.72
C GLY A 201 -26.52 -2.43 -23.97
N ILE A 202 -25.97 -2.07 -22.81
CA ILE A 202 -25.09 -2.92 -22.00
C ILE A 202 -25.94 -3.74 -21.02
N GLN A 203 -25.68 -5.04 -20.94
CA GLN A 203 -26.36 -5.97 -20.03
C GLN A 203 -25.43 -6.44 -18.90
N GLY A 204 -26.00 -7.11 -17.89
CA GLY A 204 -25.23 -7.72 -16.79
C GLY A 204 -25.03 -6.83 -15.56
N LEU A 205 -25.68 -5.67 -15.51
CA LEU A 205 -25.63 -4.79 -14.34
C LEU A 205 -26.45 -5.39 -13.19
N THR A 206 -25.80 -5.58 -12.04
CA THR A 206 -26.44 -6.13 -10.83
C THR A 206 -26.04 -5.30 -9.61
N TYR A 207 -26.89 -5.29 -8.58
CA TYR A 207 -26.58 -4.61 -7.32
C TYR A 207 -25.25 -5.09 -6.72
N ARG A 208 -24.99 -6.41 -6.79
CA ARG A 208 -23.74 -7.03 -6.33
C ARG A 208 -22.53 -6.52 -7.11
N LEU A 209 -22.64 -6.33 -8.42
CA LEU A 209 -21.57 -5.78 -9.24
C LEU A 209 -21.28 -4.31 -8.86
N VAL A 210 -22.33 -3.51 -8.63
CA VAL A 210 -22.19 -2.12 -8.15
C VAL A 210 -21.42 -2.08 -6.84
N GLN A 211 -21.80 -2.89 -5.86
CA GLN A 211 -21.06 -2.99 -4.59
C GLN A 211 -19.59 -3.41 -4.83
N GLY A 212 -19.37 -4.36 -5.73
CA GLY A 212 -18.04 -4.83 -6.12
C GLY A 212 -17.15 -3.71 -6.65
N VAL A 213 -17.65 -2.91 -7.59
CA VAL A 213 -16.91 -1.80 -8.22
C VAL A 213 -16.76 -0.60 -7.30
N VAL A 214 -17.79 -0.24 -6.52
CA VAL A 214 -17.73 0.91 -5.61
C VAL A 214 -16.76 0.65 -4.45
N LYS A 215 -16.83 -0.53 -3.83
CA LYS A 215 -15.97 -0.90 -2.69
C LYS A 215 -14.64 -1.55 -3.10
N ASN A 216 -14.39 -1.79 -4.38
CA ASN A 216 -13.27 -2.61 -4.86
C ASN A 216 -13.17 -3.97 -4.13
N ILE A 217 -14.30 -4.69 -4.01
CA ILE A 217 -14.39 -5.89 -3.17
C ILE A 217 -13.43 -6.98 -3.69
N ILE A 218 -12.46 -7.34 -2.86
CA ILE A 218 -11.60 -8.51 -3.06
C ILE A 218 -12.31 -9.75 -2.51
N PRO A 219 -12.57 -10.79 -3.33
CA PRO A 219 -13.15 -12.04 -2.84
C PRO A 219 -12.28 -12.64 -1.72
N ALA A 220 -12.91 -13.11 -0.65
CA ALA A 220 -12.18 -13.66 0.50
C ALA A 220 -12.90 -14.88 1.09
N VAL A 221 -12.14 -15.95 1.36
CA VAL A 221 -12.63 -17.20 1.96
C VAL A 221 -11.75 -17.63 3.13
N ALA A 222 -12.39 -18.25 4.13
CA ALA A 222 -11.70 -18.66 5.37
C ALA A 222 -10.57 -19.66 5.12
N SER A 223 -10.70 -20.53 4.12
CA SER A 223 -9.70 -21.56 3.79
C SER A 223 -8.36 -20.96 3.35
N THR A 224 -8.38 -20.02 2.41
CA THR A 224 -7.16 -19.33 1.95
C THR A 224 -6.49 -18.58 3.09
N ASN A 225 -7.28 -17.85 3.90
CA ASN A 225 -6.77 -17.13 5.08
C ASN A 225 -6.13 -18.07 6.09
N ALA A 226 -6.73 -19.24 6.33
CA ALA A 226 -6.19 -20.24 7.26
C ALA A 226 -4.84 -20.80 6.76
N VAL A 227 -4.70 -21.09 5.47
CA VAL A 227 -3.44 -21.62 4.90
C VAL A 227 -2.32 -20.58 5.01
N ILE A 228 -2.58 -19.33 4.61
CA ILE A 228 -1.58 -18.26 4.67
C ILE A 228 -1.22 -17.91 6.11
N ALA A 229 -2.21 -17.74 7.00
CA ALA A 229 -1.97 -17.47 8.41
C ALA A 229 -1.20 -18.60 9.11
N ALA A 230 -1.46 -19.87 8.75
CA ALA A 230 -0.72 -21.01 9.27
C ALA A 230 0.75 -20.95 8.85
N ALA A 231 1.03 -20.69 7.58
CA ALA A 231 2.40 -20.54 7.09
C ALA A 231 3.12 -19.35 7.75
N CYS A 232 2.47 -18.18 7.88
CA CYS A 232 3.03 -17.04 8.62
C CYS A 232 3.35 -17.38 10.09
N ALA A 233 2.42 -18.02 10.80
CA ALA A 233 2.61 -18.40 12.19
C ALA A 233 3.75 -19.43 12.37
N THR A 234 3.88 -20.37 11.43
CA THR A 234 5.00 -21.32 11.40
C THR A 234 6.34 -20.60 11.24
N GLU A 235 6.44 -19.62 10.34
CA GLU A 235 7.66 -18.83 10.18
C GLU A 235 7.99 -17.99 11.42
N ALA A 236 6.97 -17.42 12.07
CA ALA A 236 7.16 -16.72 13.34
C ALA A 236 7.73 -17.66 14.42
N PHE A 237 7.22 -18.88 14.50
CA PHE A 237 7.73 -19.88 15.44
C PHE A 237 9.18 -20.28 15.14
N LYS A 238 9.54 -20.48 13.87
CA LYS A 238 10.92 -20.79 13.45
C LYS A 238 11.87 -19.64 13.80
N LEU A 239 11.51 -18.40 13.48
CA LEU A 239 12.33 -17.23 13.79
C LEU A 239 12.52 -17.03 15.30
N ALA A 240 11.47 -17.28 16.10
CA ALA A 240 11.54 -17.11 17.56
C ALA A 240 12.38 -18.18 18.27
N THR A 241 12.50 -19.38 17.69
CA THR A 241 13.08 -20.55 18.38
C THR A 241 14.32 -21.10 17.70
N SER A 242 14.62 -20.65 16.48
CA SER A 242 15.65 -21.22 15.61
C SER A 242 15.54 -22.73 15.44
N CYS A 243 14.33 -23.31 15.57
CA CYS A 243 14.13 -24.76 15.52
C CYS A 243 14.28 -25.36 14.12
N SER A 244 14.22 -24.53 13.08
CA SER A 244 14.35 -24.92 11.68
C SER A 244 14.76 -23.71 10.85
N ALA A 245 15.22 -23.95 9.62
CA ALA A 245 15.46 -22.89 8.65
C ALA A 245 14.14 -22.21 8.26
N SER A 246 14.18 -20.88 8.17
CA SER A 246 13.07 -20.07 7.69
C SER A 246 12.80 -20.31 6.21
N LEU A 247 11.60 -19.95 5.78
CA LEU A 247 11.21 -19.87 4.37
C LEU A 247 12.25 -19.07 3.58
N ASN A 248 12.52 -19.50 2.34
CA ASN A 248 13.40 -18.79 1.43
C ASN A 248 12.71 -17.54 0.85
N ASN A 249 12.35 -16.61 1.73
CA ASN A 249 11.69 -15.31 1.59
C ASN A 249 10.32 -15.21 0.87
N TYR A 250 9.93 -16.13 -0.02
CA TYR A 250 8.64 -16.03 -0.73
C TYR A 250 7.95 -17.39 -0.95
N MET A 251 6.64 -17.44 -0.68
CA MET A 251 5.76 -18.56 -1.01
C MET A 251 4.49 -18.05 -1.69
N VAL A 252 4.05 -18.70 -2.75
CA VAL A 252 2.74 -18.50 -3.39
C VAL A 252 1.85 -19.71 -3.15
N LEU A 253 0.55 -19.47 -2.98
CA LEU A 253 -0.52 -20.44 -2.94
C LEU A 253 -1.50 -20.16 -4.07
N ASN A 254 -1.93 -21.20 -4.78
CA ASN A 254 -3.04 -21.16 -5.71
C ASN A 254 -3.90 -22.43 -5.55
N ASN A 255 -5.18 -22.23 -5.21
CA ASN A 255 -6.16 -23.30 -5.00
C ASN A 255 -7.28 -23.32 -6.06
N LEU A 256 -7.06 -22.73 -7.25
CA LEU A 256 -8.05 -22.77 -8.34
C LEU A 256 -8.13 -24.17 -8.98
N ASP A 257 -6.97 -24.77 -9.27
CA ASP A 257 -6.85 -26.09 -9.90
C ASP A 257 -6.01 -27.01 -9.01
N GLY A 258 -6.67 -27.71 -8.09
CA GLY A 258 -5.99 -28.49 -7.05
C GLY A 258 -5.36 -27.60 -5.97
N VAL A 259 -4.31 -28.10 -5.31
CA VAL A 259 -3.53 -27.32 -4.32
C VAL A 259 -2.13 -27.16 -4.86
N TYR A 260 -1.77 -25.93 -5.22
CA TYR A 260 -0.45 -25.60 -5.75
C TYR A 260 0.25 -24.60 -4.83
N THR A 261 1.48 -24.92 -4.46
CA THR A 261 2.39 -23.99 -3.80
C THR A 261 3.70 -23.91 -4.55
N TYR A 262 4.30 -22.72 -4.54
CA TYR A 262 5.63 -22.50 -5.09
C TYR A 262 6.43 -21.62 -4.14
N THR A 263 7.61 -22.08 -3.77
CA THR A 263 8.54 -21.40 -2.88
C THR A 263 9.80 -21.09 -3.66
N PHE A 264 10.23 -19.83 -3.62
CA PHE A 264 11.41 -19.37 -4.35
C PHE A 264 12.02 -18.17 -3.65
N GLU A 265 13.33 -18.01 -3.83
CA GLU A 265 14.07 -16.88 -3.31
C GLU A 265 13.95 -15.69 -4.25
N VAL A 266 13.43 -14.59 -3.74
CA VAL A 266 13.48 -13.32 -4.42
C VAL A 266 14.79 -12.62 -4.11
N GLU A 267 15.41 -12.02 -5.13
CA GLU A 267 16.64 -11.25 -4.95
C GLU A 267 16.36 -9.85 -4.39
N LYS A 268 17.24 -9.38 -3.50
CA LYS A 268 17.22 -8.00 -3.00
C LYS A 268 17.69 -7.06 -4.11
N LYS A 269 16.83 -6.12 -4.55
CA LYS A 269 17.20 -5.08 -5.51
C LYS A 269 18.30 -4.16 -4.93
N VAL A 270 19.43 -4.06 -5.61
CA VAL A 270 20.59 -3.23 -5.20
C VAL A 270 20.22 -1.74 -5.14
N ASN A 271 19.35 -1.29 -6.03
CA ASN A 271 18.87 0.09 -6.14
C ASN A 271 17.45 0.28 -5.56
N CYS A 272 17.06 -0.55 -4.58
CA CYS A 272 15.78 -0.42 -3.91
C CYS A 272 15.64 0.93 -3.19
N LEU A 273 14.51 1.60 -3.35
CA LEU A 273 14.28 2.92 -2.76
C LEU A 273 14.06 2.93 -1.26
N ALA A 274 13.70 1.79 -0.69
CA ALA A 274 13.47 1.66 0.73
C ALA A 274 14.71 1.11 1.45
N CYS A 275 15.18 -0.08 1.05
CA CYS A 275 16.21 -0.81 1.80
C CYS A 275 17.64 -0.69 1.23
N SER A 276 17.87 0.17 0.23
CA SER A 276 19.23 0.50 -0.24
C SER A 276 19.73 1.78 0.41
N GLN A 277 21.02 1.81 0.72
CA GLN A 277 21.72 3.00 1.21
C GLN A 277 22.22 3.89 0.06
N VAL A 278 22.09 3.44 -1.20
CA VAL A 278 22.56 4.18 -2.38
C VAL A 278 21.40 4.99 -2.96
N PRO A 279 21.54 6.32 -3.11
CA PRO A 279 20.54 7.15 -3.78
C PRO A 279 20.26 6.64 -5.20
N ARG A 280 18.98 6.56 -5.56
CA ARG A 280 18.60 6.05 -6.88
C ARG A 280 18.62 7.16 -7.92
N GLU A 281 19.21 6.88 -9.07
CA GLU A 281 19.18 7.79 -10.21
C GLU A 281 17.82 7.77 -10.94
N ILE A 282 17.30 8.95 -11.25
CA ILE A 282 16.14 9.14 -12.12
C ILE A 282 16.57 9.92 -13.35
N GLU A 283 16.38 9.28 -14.51
CA GLU A 283 16.64 9.89 -15.81
C GLU A 283 15.53 10.86 -16.18
N ILE A 284 15.93 12.09 -16.48
CA ILE A 284 15.09 13.15 -17.01
C ILE A 284 15.21 13.12 -18.54
N LYS A 285 14.08 13.06 -19.24
CA LYS A 285 14.06 12.83 -20.69
C LYS A 285 14.42 14.06 -21.53
N ASP A 286 14.17 15.27 -21.00
CA ASP A 286 14.31 16.53 -21.74
C ASP A 286 14.70 17.67 -20.79
N SER A 287 15.40 18.68 -21.30
CA SER A 287 15.66 19.95 -20.60
C SER A 287 14.37 20.73 -20.31
N LYS A 288 13.31 20.53 -21.08
CA LYS A 288 11.98 21.14 -20.88
C LYS A 288 11.09 20.41 -19.87
N TYR A 289 11.62 19.38 -19.20
CA TYR A 289 10.85 18.59 -18.24
C TYR A 289 10.36 19.48 -17.09
N LYS A 290 9.04 19.47 -16.84
CA LYS A 290 8.42 20.28 -15.79
C LYS A 290 8.37 19.54 -14.46
N LEU A 291 8.23 20.28 -13.37
CA LEU A 291 8.02 19.69 -12.06
C LEU A 291 6.78 18.79 -12.01
N GLN A 292 5.70 19.17 -12.72
CA GLN A 292 4.52 18.32 -12.86
C GLN A 292 4.88 16.96 -13.47
N ASN A 293 5.70 16.91 -14.52
CA ASN A 293 6.07 15.65 -15.16
C ASN A 293 6.90 14.76 -14.24
N LEU A 294 7.72 15.34 -13.37
CA LEU A 294 8.45 14.59 -12.34
C LEU A 294 7.48 13.99 -11.32
N ILE A 295 6.48 14.75 -10.86
CA ILE A 295 5.44 14.24 -9.96
C ILE A 295 4.66 13.11 -10.63
N ASP A 296 4.23 13.30 -11.87
CA ASP A 296 3.53 12.27 -12.65
C ASP A 296 4.39 11.01 -12.76
N LEU A 297 5.68 11.15 -13.04
CA LEU A 297 6.64 10.03 -13.07
C LEU A 297 6.73 9.31 -11.71
N LEU A 298 6.80 10.04 -10.60
CA LEU A 298 6.87 9.46 -9.25
C LEU A 298 5.59 8.67 -8.90
N CYS A 299 4.44 9.12 -9.40
CA CYS A 299 3.14 8.49 -9.16
C CYS A 299 2.86 7.30 -10.11
N GLU A 300 3.20 7.43 -11.38
CA GLU A 300 2.82 6.46 -12.43
C GLU A 300 3.81 5.31 -12.59
N ARG A 301 5.09 5.52 -12.26
CA ARG A 301 6.12 4.52 -12.49
C ARG A 301 5.88 3.28 -11.58
N PRO A 302 5.81 2.06 -12.13
CA PRO A 302 5.39 0.85 -11.37
C PRO A 302 6.24 0.54 -10.14
N ASP A 303 7.52 0.85 -10.20
CA ASP A 303 8.46 0.64 -9.10
C ASP A 303 8.48 1.75 -8.03
N LEU A 304 7.71 2.85 -8.23
CA LEU A 304 7.59 3.99 -7.31
C LEU A 304 6.20 4.06 -6.69
N GLN A 305 5.17 4.12 -7.54
CA GLN A 305 3.74 4.21 -7.19
C GLN A 305 3.45 5.12 -5.98
N MET A 306 4.07 6.30 -5.92
CA MET A 306 3.84 7.27 -4.84
C MET A 306 2.41 7.84 -4.92
N LYS A 307 1.86 8.28 -3.80
CA LYS A 307 0.46 8.77 -3.76
C LYS A 307 0.38 10.28 -3.84
N ASN A 308 1.07 10.98 -2.93
CA ASN A 308 1.11 12.44 -2.82
C ASN A 308 2.54 12.90 -2.50
N PRO A 309 3.48 12.79 -3.47
CA PRO A 309 4.89 13.07 -3.22
C PRO A 309 5.12 14.56 -2.93
N ALA A 310 5.74 14.85 -1.80
CA ALA A 310 6.28 16.16 -1.45
C ALA A 310 7.77 16.20 -1.78
N ILE A 311 8.19 17.17 -2.59
CA ILE A 311 9.55 17.26 -3.13
C ILE A 311 10.26 18.48 -2.54
N THR A 312 11.45 18.25 -2.00
CA THR A 312 12.36 19.28 -1.50
C THR A 312 13.75 19.08 -2.08
N ALA A 313 14.53 20.15 -2.22
CA ALA A 313 15.89 20.08 -2.75
C ALA A 313 16.76 21.16 -2.13
N ILE A 314 18.08 20.91 -2.08
CA ILE A 314 19.06 21.93 -1.67
C ILE A 314 19.47 22.71 -2.91
N ILE A 315 19.09 23.99 -2.97
CA ILE A 315 19.37 24.87 -4.11
C ILE A 315 20.07 26.11 -3.57
N ASP A 316 21.28 26.38 -4.07
CA ASP A 316 22.16 27.48 -3.61
C ASP A 316 22.40 27.46 -2.08
N GLY A 317 22.59 26.27 -1.52
CA GLY A 317 22.86 26.08 -0.09
C GLY A 317 21.64 26.25 0.83
N LYS A 318 20.43 26.43 0.28
CA LYS A 318 19.18 26.52 1.04
C LYS A 318 18.25 25.36 0.69
N CYS A 319 17.67 24.72 1.70
CA CYS A 319 16.57 23.77 1.48
C CYS A 319 15.34 24.54 0.99
N LYS A 320 14.91 24.23 -0.24
CA LYS A 320 13.71 24.81 -0.86
C LYS A 320 12.67 23.70 -1.03
N THR A 321 11.44 23.99 -0.64
CA THR A 321 10.28 23.14 -0.96
C THR A 321 9.85 23.42 -2.40
N LEU A 322 9.92 22.42 -3.26
CA LEU A 322 9.55 22.54 -4.67
C LEU A 322 8.04 22.41 -4.84
N TYR A 323 7.45 21.39 -4.21
CA TYR A 323 6.02 21.13 -4.18
C TYR A 323 5.64 20.30 -2.96
N MET A 324 4.51 20.63 -2.31
CA MET A 324 3.99 19.87 -1.17
C MET A 324 2.47 20.02 -1.08
N GLN A 325 1.74 18.92 -1.29
CA GLN A 325 0.29 18.92 -1.34
C GLN A 325 -0.39 18.75 0.03
N MET A 326 0.31 18.16 1.01
CA MET A 326 -0.30 17.81 2.31
C MET A 326 -0.66 19.03 3.18
N VAL A 327 -0.05 20.19 2.94
CA VAL A 327 -0.27 21.41 3.72
C VAL A 327 -0.79 22.50 2.78
N ALA A 328 -2.08 22.84 2.90
CA ALA A 328 -2.75 23.75 1.98
C ALA A 328 -2.02 25.09 1.78
N SER A 329 -1.48 25.67 2.85
CA SER A 329 -0.76 26.95 2.79
C SER A 329 0.59 26.88 2.07
N ILE A 330 1.22 25.71 2.02
CA ILE A 330 2.48 25.46 1.28
C ILE A 330 2.15 25.06 -0.15
N GLU A 331 1.08 24.28 -0.34
CA GLU A 331 0.58 23.89 -1.66
C GLU A 331 0.28 25.12 -2.51
N GLU A 332 -0.50 26.09 -1.99
CA GLU A 332 -0.82 27.32 -2.72
C GLU A 332 0.43 28.10 -3.14
N LYS A 333 1.45 28.17 -2.28
CA LYS A 333 2.71 28.87 -2.54
C LYS A 333 3.61 28.14 -3.53
N THR A 334 3.51 26.82 -3.60
CA THR A 334 4.38 25.98 -4.43
C THR A 334 3.70 25.52 -5.73
N ARG A 335 2.39 25.70 -5.86
CA ARG A 335 1.59 25.33 -7.04
C ARG A 335 2.11 25.95 -8.33
N GLU A 336 2.58 27.20 -8.28
CA GLU A 336 3.15 27.87 -9.46
C GLU A 336 4.38 27.12 -10.02
N ASN A 337 5.15 26.44 -9.16
CA ASN A 337 6.35 25.70 -9.56
C ASN A 337 6.03 24.49 -10.43
N LEU A 338 4.80 23.95 -10.39
CA LEU A 338 4.39 22.81 -11.21
C LEU A 338 4.55 23.08 -12.71
N SER A 339 4.31 24.33 -13.11
CA SER A 339 4.41 24.78 -14.49
C SER A 339 5.83 25.08 -14.97
N LYS A 340 6.77 25.28 -14.02
CA LYS A 340 8.18 25.63 -14.27
C LYS A 340 8.99 24.39 -14.63
N THR A 341 10.03 24.59 -15.43
CA THR A 341 10.98 23.51 -15.75
C THR A 341 11.89 23.20 -14.56
N LEU A 342 12.42 21.97 -14.50
CA LEU A 342 13.35 21.60 -13.42
C LEU A 342 14.58 22.52 -13.41
N ILE A 343 15.05 22.95 -14.58
CA ILE A 343 16.19 23.87 -14.73
C ILE A 343 15.85 25.28 -14.22
N GLU A 344 14.65 25.80 -14.52
CA GLU A 344 14.17 27.09 -13.98
C GLU A 344 14.06 27.09 -12.45
N LEU A 345 13.77 25.92 -11.85
CA LEU A 345 13.74 25.74 -10.41
C LEU A 345 15.14 25.65 -9.79
N GLY A 346 16.20 25.66 -10.60
CA GLY A 346 17.60 25.58 -10.16
C GLY A 346 18.14 24.16 -10.00
N LEU A 347 17.42 23.15 -10.50
CA LEU A 347 17.89 21.76 -10.49
C LEU A 347 18.82 21.51 -11.68
N LYS A 348 19.91 20.81 -11.44
CA LYS A 348 20.96 20.47 -12.41
C LYS A 348 21.23 18.97 -12.43
N ASP A 349 22.00 18.53 -13.40
CA ASP A 349 22.54 17.17 -13.41
C ASP A 349 23.26 16.83 -12.10
N GLY A 350 22.96 15.66 -11.55
CA GLY A 350 23.48 15.19 -10.28
C GLY A 350 22.82 15.78 -9.03
N THR A 351 21.83 16.67 -9.17
CA THR A 351 21.12 17.24 -8.01
C THR A 351 20.34 16.16 -7.27
N GLU A 352 20.50 16.11 -5.95
CA GLU A 352 19.71 15.25 -5.08
C GLU A 352 18.43 15.95 -4.64
N ILE A 353 17.30 15.25 -4.81
CA ILE A 353 16.00 15.66 -4.31
C ILE A 353 15.55 14.71 -3.21
N ASN A 354 14.87 15.27 -2.21
CA ASN A 354 14.30 14.54 -1.10
C ASN A 354 12.79 14.49 -1.27
N VAL A 355 12.25 13.28 -1.35
CA VAL A 355 10.85 13.00 -1.58
C VAL A 355 10.24 12.34 -0.35
N ALA A 356 9.26 12.99 0.25
CA ALA A 356 8.44 12.43 1.31
C ALA A 356 7.06 12.07 0.73
N ASP A 357 6.50 10.92 1.09
CA ASP A 357 5.21 10.46 0.58
C ASP A 357 4.45 9.65 1.64
N VAL A 358 3.13 9.65 1.58
CA VAL A 358 2.29 8.89 2.53
C VAL A 358 2.52 7.37 2.46
N THR A 359 3.13 6.85 1.38
CA THR A 359 3.45 5.43 1.24
C THR A 359 4.61 4.96 2.13
N THR A 360 5.40 5.87 2.70
CA THR A 360 6.57 5.51 3.51
C THR A 360 6.86 6.57 4.58
N PRO A 361 7.22 6.20 5.82
CA PRO A 361 7.61 7.17 6.85
C PRO A 361 9.02 7.75 6.60
N ILE A 362 9.85 7.11 5.77
CA ILE A 362 11.20 7.60 5.46
C ILE A 362 11.20 8.57 4.27
N THR A 363 12.09 9.56 4.32
CA THR A 363 12.35 10.43 3.17
C THR A 363 13.26 9.70 2.18
N ILE A 364 12.85 9.65 0.91
CA ILE A 364 13.61 9.00 -0.16
C ILE A 364 14.46 10.04 -0.87
N THR A 365 15.76 9.78 -0.99
CA THR A 365 16.68 10.62 -1.77
C THR A 365 16.86 10.06 -3.19
N LEU A 366 16.61 10.91 -4.18
CA LEU A 366 16.70 10.58 -5.60
C LEU A 366 17.71 11.53 -6.26
N LYS A 367 18.57 10.97 -7.10
CA LYS A 367 19.57 11.74 -7.85
C LYS A 367 19.07 11.99 -9.26
N LEU A 368 18.94 13.24 -9.65
CA LEU A 368 18.49 13.61 -10.99
C LEU A 368 19.61 13.45 -12.01
N LYS A 369 19.32 12.76 -13.11
CA LYS A 369 20.22 12.60 -14.24
C LYS A 369 19.62 13.25 -15.48
N PHE A 370 20.18 14.37 -15.89
CA PHE A 370 19.74 15.11 -17.06
C PHE A 370 20.41 14.54 -18.33
N PRO A 371 19.80 14.73 -19.51
CA PRO A 371 20.44 14.32 -20.74
C PRO A 371 21.74 15.13 -20.91
N GLN A 372 22.85 14.45 -21.18
CA GLN A 372 24.09 15.11 -21.56
C GLN A 372 23.87 15.79 -22.92
N ASP A 373 24.02 17.11 -22.98
CA ASP A 373 24.09 17.82 -24.26
C ASP A 373 25.31 17.30 -25.02
N ASN A 374 25.10 16.39 -25.97
CA ASN A 374 26.13 15.92 -26.91
C ASN A 374 26.59 17.01 -27.91
N ASN A 375 26.39 18.29 -27.61
CA ASN A 375 26.72 19.43 -28.46
C ASN A 375 27.72 20.40 -27.79
N ALA A 376 28.77 19.85 -27.17
CA ALA A 376 29.95 20.63 -26.79
C ALA A 376 31.24 19.92 -27.26
N SER A 377 31.29 19.52 -28.53
CA SER A 377 32.51 19.08 -29.22
C SER A 377 32.27 19.05 -30.74
N GLN A 378 32.21 20.23 -31.36
CA GLN A 378 32.63 20.43 -32.75
C GLN A 378 32.95 21.91 -33.00
#